data_AF-A0A7Y2F7Z4-F1
#
_entry.id   AF-A0A7Y2F7Z4-F1
#
_cell.length_a   1.000
_cell.length_b   1.000
_cell.length_c   1.000
_cell.angle_alpha   90.00
_cell.angle_beta   90.00
_cell.angle_gamma   90.00
#
_symmetry.space_group_name_H-M   'P 1'
#
loop_
_entity.id
_entity.type
_entity.pdbx_description
1 polymer ?
#
loop_
_entity_poly.entity_id
_entity_poly.type
_entity_poly.pdbx_seq_one_letter_code
_entity_poly.pdbx_strand_id
1 'polypeptide(L)' 'MKFFLAGRWQDRDQKIEVTNPANGEIVDTIPRANAADVESAIQAAIAGAAITAA' A
#
# COMPACT_ATOMS: atom_id res chain seq x y z
N MET A 1 7.44 -6.26 5.36
CA MET A 1 6.26 -5.51 5.85
C MET A 1 5.03 -5.75 4.95
N LYS A 2 3.82 -5.33 5.34
CA LYS A 2 2.60 -5.36 4.50
C LYS A 2 2.03 -3.95 4.35
N PHE A 3 1.34 -3.66 3.24
CA PHE A 3 0.53 -2.44 3.10
C PHE A 3 -0.95 -2.73 3.35
N PHE A 4 -1.72 -1.72 3.69
CA PHE A 4 -3.17 -1.83 3.85
C PHE A 4 -3.86 -1.37 2.58
N LEU A 5 -4.62 -2.26 1.94
CA LEU A 5 -5.29 -2.01 0.67
C LEU A 5 -6.67 -2.67 0.69
N ALA A 6 -7.71 -1.89 0.37
CA ALA A 6 -9.09 -2.35 0.25
C ALA A 6 -9.56 -3.20 1.45
N GLY A 7 -9.31 -2.71 2.66
CA GLY A 7 -9.75 -3.36 3.90
C GLY A 7 -8.84 -4.49 4.40
N ARG A 8 -7.71 -4.78 3.74
CA ARG A 8 -6.86 -5.93 4.06
C ARG A 8 -5.38 -5.58 4.07
N TRP A 9 -4.63 -6.18 4.99
CA TRP A 9 -3.17 -6.18 4.97
C TRP A 9 -2.66 -7.16 3.91
N GLN A 10 -1.91 -6.65 2.94
CA GLN A 10 -1.49 -7.37 1.75
C GLN A 10 0.02 -7.23 1.48
N ASP A 11 0.57 -8.12 0.67
CA ASP A 11 2.00 -8.12 0.31
C ASP A 11 2.20 -8.28 -1.21
N ARG A 12 3.38 -7.90 -1.72
CA ARG A 12 3.79 -8.02 -3.13
C ARG A 12 5.21 -8.53 -3.23
N ASP A 13 5.54 -9.28 -4.29
CA ASP A 13 6.91 -9.81 -4.47
C ASP A 13 7.94 -8.69 -4.66
N GLN A 14 7.58 -7.66 -5.42
CA GLN A 14 8.43 -6.48 -5.56
C GLN A 14 8.39 -5.63 -4.29
N LYS A 15 9.57 -5.21 -3.84
CA LYS A 15 9.74 -4.39 -2.64
C LYS A 15 10.37 -3.03 -2.94
N ILE A 16 10.24 -2.11 -1.98
CA ILE A 16 10.97 -0.86 -1.88
C ILE A 16 11.76 -0.93 -0.57
N GLU A 17 13.05 -0.63 -0.63
CA GLU A 17 13.91 -0.53 0.54
C GLU A 17 13.60 0.76 1.31
N VAL A 18 13.48 0.64 2.62
CA VAL A 18 13.41 1.79 3.52
C VAL A 18 14.82 2.03 4.04
N THR A 19 15.41 3.15 3.67
CA THR A 19 16.77 3.51 4.03
C THR A 19 16.79 4.54 5.16
N ASN A 20 17.74 4.38 6.08
CA ASN A 20 18.03 5.37 7.11
C ASN A 20 18.74 6.57 6.46
N PRO A 21 18.17 7.79 6.55
CA PRO A 21 18.76 8.97 5.90
C PRO A 21 20.10 9.41 6.51
N ALA A 22 20.45 8.98 7.72
CA ALA A 22 21.69 9.38 8.39
C ALA A 22 22.92 8.61 7.91
N ASN A 23 22.76 7.35 7.51
CA ASN A 23 23.87 6.45 7.17
C ASN A 23 23.64 5.57 5.92
N GLY A 24 22.47 5.66 5.30
CA GLY A 24 22.13 4.89 4.10
C GLY A 24 21.82 3.41 4.34
N GLU A 25 21.83 2.94 5.59
CA GLU A 25 21.53 1.54 5.90
C GLU A 25 20.06 1.20 5.59
N ILE A 26 19.81 0.00 5.08
CA ILE A 26 18.45 -0.52 4.87
C ILE A 26 17.91 -0.97 6.22
N VAL A 27 16.79 -0.39 6.65
CA VAL A 27 16.16 -0.73 7.94
C VAL A 27 14.94 -1.63 7.79
N ASP A 28 14.29 -1.65 6.62
CA ASP A 28 13.16 -2.53 6.31
C ASP A 28 12.89 -2.56 4.79
N THR A 29 11.88 -3.34 4.40
CA THR A 29 11.30 -3.36 3.06
C THR A 29 9.77 -3.31 3.10
N ILE A 30 9.18 -2.51 2.22
CA ILE A 30 7.73 -2.44 2.02
C ILE A 30 7.35 -3.00 0.65
N PRO A 31 6.13 -3.54 0.47
CA PRO A 31 5.66 -3.95 -0.84
C PRO A 31 5.59 -2.75 -1.81
N ARG A 32 5.98 -2.98 -3.06
CA ARG A 32 5.82 -2.04 -4.16
C ARG A 32 4.45 -2.22 -4.81
N ALA A 33 3.59 -1.21 -4.71
CA ALA A 33 2.31 -1.20 -5.38
C ALA A 33 2.47 -1.19 -6.90
N ASN A 34 1.57 -1.86 -7.62
CA ASN A 34 1.43 -1.77 -9.07
C ASN A 34 0.14 -1.01 -9.47
N ALA A 35 -0.10 -0.85 -10.78
CA ALA A 35 -1.28 -0.14 -11.27
C ALA A 35 -2.61 -0.78 -10.85
N ALA A 36 -2.69 -2.11 -10.75
CA ALA A 36 -3.89 -2.81 -10.30
C ALA A 36 -4.17 -2.59 -8.80
N ASP A 37 -3.12 -2.42 -8.00
CA ASP A 37 -3.24 -2.05 -6.59
C ASP A 37 -3.84 -0.64 -6.44
N VAL A 38 -3.40 0.29 -7.29
CA VAL A 38 -3.94 1.66 -7.34
C VAL A 38 -5.40 1.66 -7.75
N GLU A 39 -5.77 0.93 -8.80
CA GLU A 39 -7.17 0.78 -9.22
C GLU A 39 -8.03 0.19 -8.09
N SER A 40 -7.54 -0.86 -7.42
CA SER A 40 -8.24 -1.47 -6.28
C SER A 40 -8.45 -0.49 -5.13
N ALA A 41 -7.48 0.39 -4.87
CA ALA A 41 -7.59 1.42 -3.85
C ALA A 41 -8.68 2.44 -4.19
N ILE A 42 -8.71 2.90 -5.45
CA ILE A 42 -9.71 3.86 -5.94
C ILE A 42 -11.11 3.26 -5.86
N GLN A 43 -11.31 2.03 -6.34
CA GLN A 43 -12.62 1.38 -6.31
C GLN A 43 -13.12 1.15 -4.87
N ALA A 44 -12.23 0.74 -3.96
CA ALA A 44 -12.58 0.60 -2.56
C ALA A 44 -12.98 1.94 -1.90
N ALA A 45 -12.28 3.03 -2.26
CA ALA A 45 -12.61 4.36 -1.76
C ALA A 45 -13.98 4.86 -2.28
N ILE A 46 -14.29 4.63 -3.57
CA ILE A 46 -15.60 4.95 -4.16
C ILE A 46 -16.72 4.19 -3.44
N ALA A 47 -16.55 2.87 -3.25
CA ALA A 47 -17.54 2.05 -2.56
C ALA A 47 -17.74 2.50 -1.11
N GLY A 48 -16.65 2.81 -0.40
CA GLY A 48 -16.70 3.34 0.95
C GLY A 48 -17.45 4.67 1.03
N ALA A 49 -17.17 5.60 0.11
CA ALA A 49 -17.84 6.89 0.03
C ALA A 49 -19.37 6.74 -0.17
N ALA A 50 -19.80 5.81 -1.03
CA ALA A 50 -21.22 5.54 -1.27
C ALA A 50 -21.94 5.03 -0.01
N ILE A 51 -21.28 4.21 0.82
CA ILE A 51 -21.85 3.72 2.09
C ILE A 51 -21.99 4.85 3.11
N THR A 52 -21.00 5.74 3.21
CA THR A 52 -21.02 6.84 4.18
C THR A 52 -21.97 7.99 3.83
N ALA A 53 -22.44 8.04 2.59
CA ALA A 53 -23.35 9.10 2.11
C ALA A 53 -24.84 8.78 2.31
N ALA A 54 -25.18 7.60 2.82
CA ALA A 54 -26.53 7.15 3.15
C ALA A 54 -26.83 7.31 4.64
#